data_AF-A0A3S4US58-F1
#
_entry.id   AF-A0A3S4US58-F1
#
_cell.length_a   1.000
_cell.length_b   1.000
_cell.length_c   1.000
_cell.angle_alpha   90.00
_cell.angle_beta   90.00
_cell.angle_gamma   90.00
#
_symmetry.space_group_name_H-M   'P 1'
#
loop_
_entity.id
_entity.type
_entity.pdbx_description
1 polymer ?
#
loop_
_entity_poly.entity_id
_entity_poly.type
_entity_poly.pdbx_seq_one_letter_code
_entity_poly.pdbx_strand_id
1 'polypeptide(L)'
;MTALLKIGLVSVSDRASSGIYQDQGIPELQAWLENALIDPFYVETRLIPDEQRIIEQTLRELVDEQGCHLVLTTGGTGPAKRDVTPDATLAVADREMPGFGEQMRQVSLHFVPTAILSRQVGVIRKESLILNLPGQPKAIKETLEGVKDKDGNVLVRGVFSAVPYCLQLINGVYIDTHLEIIESFRPNRQDGKIWRNKMKKIEAMIRPFKLDDVRENLSDIGISGMTVTEVRGFGRQKGHTELYRGAEYMVDFLPKVKMEIVVPDDLLEQCLETIVETCQTGKIGDGKIFVYDVERVIRIRTGEENEEAI
;
A
#
# COMPACT_ATOMS: atom_id res chain seq x y z
N MET A 1 -7.02 9.73 -4.26
CA MET A 1 -6.53 8.76 -5.28
C MET A 1 -5.23 8.15 -4.79
N THR A 2 -5.23 6.87 -4.41
CA THR A 2 -3.98 6.11 -4.26
C THR A 2 -3.23 6.15 -5.59
N ALA A 3 -1.98 6.59 -5.60
CA ALA A 3 -1.17 6.62 -6.82
C ALA A 3 -1.06 5.20 -7.41
N LEU A 4 -1.32 5.05 -8.71
CA LEU A 4 -1.16 3.76 -9.40
C LEU A 4 0.32 3.33 -9.37
N LEU A 5 0.55 2.04 -9.12
CA LEU A 5 1.88 1.45 -9.11
C LEU A 5 2.53 1.60 -10.49
N LYS A 6 3.68 2.28 -10.53
CA LYS A 6 4.56 2.36 -11.72
C LYS A 6 5.83 1.54 -11.49
N ILE A 7 6.11 0.59 -12.39
CA ILE A 7 7.20 -0.38 -12.29
C ILE A 7 8.18 -0.21 -13.46
N GLY A 8 9.47 -0.11 -13.17
CA GLY A 8 10.53 -0.16 -14.17
C GLY A 8 11.03 -1.59 -14.38
N LEU A 9 11.10 -2.08 -15.61
CA LEU A 9 11.66 -3.39 -15.95
C LEU A 9 12.90 -3.21 -16.84
N VAL A 10 14.05 -3.68 -16.36
CA VAL A 10 15.34 -3.50 -17.05
C VAL A 10 15.95 -4.86 -17.38
N SER A 11 16.04 -5.20 -18.66
CA SER A 11 16.86 -6.34 -19.11
C SER A 11 18.26 -5.86 -19.46
N VAL A 12 19.25 -6.42 -18.77
CA VAL A 12 20.67 -6.13 -18.97
C VAL A 12 21.29 -7.32 -19.70
N SER A 13 21.57 -7.11 -20.99
CA SER A 13 22.24 -8.10 -21.83
C SER A 13 22.88 -7.46 -23.06
N ASP A 14 24.19 -7.61 -23.19
CA ASP A 14 24.98 -7.27 -24.38
C ASP A 14 24.37 -7.87 -25.65
N ARG A 15 23.99 -9.15 -25.59
CA ARG A 15 23.52 -9.91 -26.76
C ARG A 15 22.08 -9.58 -27.13
N ALA A 16 21.21 -9.36 -26.15
CA ALA A 16 19.83 -8.98 -26.41
C ALA A 16 19.74 -7.55 -26.95
N SER A 17 20.47 -6.61 -26.34
CA SER A 17 20.50 -5.22 -26.78
C SER A 17 21.13 -5.05 -28.17
N SER A 18 22.11 -5.90 -28.54
CA SER A 18 22.68 -5.92 -29.90
C SER A 18 21.83 -6.71 -30.92
N GLY A 19 20.67 -7.23 -30.54
CA GLY A 19 19.76 -7.99 -31.42
C GLY A 19 20.23 -9.39 -31.81
N ILE A 20 21.22 -9.96 -31.10
CA ILE A 20 21.71 -11.34 -31.35
C ILE A 20 20.66 -12.37 -30.93
N TYR A 21 19.89 -12.09 -29.88
CA TYR A 21 18.72 -12.88 -29.51
C TYR A 21 17.59 -11.99 -28.98
N GLN A 22 16.36 -12.52 -28.99
CA GLN A 22 15.19 -11.85 -28.45
C GLN A 22 15.17 -11.91 -26.92
N ASP A 23 15.02 -10.77 -26.26
CA ASP A 23 14.88 -10.70 -24.81
C ASP A 23 13.69 -11.54 -24.32
N GLN A 24 13.93 -12.33 -23.28
CA GLN A 24 12.91 -13.11 -22.58
C GLN A 24 12.71 -12.62 -21.13
N GLY A 25 13.58 -11.72 -20.65
CA GLY A 25 13.54 -11.23 -19.28
C GLY A 25 12.37 -10.29 -19.02
N ILE A 26 12.21 -9.24 -19.84
CA ILE A 26 11.11 -8.29 -19.71
C ILE A 26 9.74 -8.97 -19.90
N PRO A 27 9.53 -9.79 -20.96
CA PRO A 27 8.25 -10.48 -21.14
C PRO A 27 7.88 -11.36 -19.94
N GLU A 28 8.84 -12.11 -19.36
CA GLU A 28 8.58 -12.95 -18.20
C GLU A 28 8.24 -12.12 -16.96
N LEU A 29 9.00 -11.05 -16.68
CA LEU A 29 8.72 -10.17 -15.55
C LEU A 29 7.34 -9.55 -15.64
N GLN A 30 6.97 -9.06 -16.83
CA GLN A 30 5.68 -8.46 -17.06
C GLN A 30 4.55 -9.50 -16.89
N ALA A 31 4.67 -10.65 -17.54
CA ALA A 31 3.68 -11.72 -17.41
C ALA A 31 3.54 -12.21 -15.96
N TRP A 32 4.64 -12.29 -15.21
CA TRP A 32 4.59 -12.66 -13.81
C TRP A 32 3.84 -11.62 -12.96
N LEU A 33 4.14 -10.33 -13.15
CA LEU A 33 3.49 -9.24 -12.43
C LEU A 33 2.00 -9.15 -12.75
N GLU A 34 1.61 -9.33 -14.02
CA GLU A 34 0.21 -9.35 -14.47
C GLU A 34 -0.58 -10.50 -13.82
N ASN A 35 0.06 -11.64 -13.54
CA ASN A 35 -0.57 -12.75 -12.84
C ASN A 35 -0.58 -12.55 -11.31
N ALA A 36 0.45 -11.92 -10.75
CA ALA A 36 0.64 -11.82 -9.31
C ALA A 36 -0.11 -10.66 -8.66
N LEU A 37 -0.24 -9.51 -9.33
CA LEU A 37 -0.83 -8.28 -8.77
C LEU A 37 -2.34 -8.21 -9.04
N ILE A 38 -3.11 -7.79 -8.03
CA ILE A 38 -4.56 -7.57 -8.16
C ILE A 38 -4.85 -6.21 -8.80
N ASP A 39 -4.13 -5.18 -8.37
CA ASP A 39 -4.34 -3.80 -8.80
C ASP A 39 -3.65 -3.52 -10.14
N PRO A 40 -4.23 -2.64 -10.99
CA PRO A 40 -3.58 -2.21 -12.22
C PRO A 40 -2.26 -1.49 -11.94
N PHE A 41 -1.31 -1.63 -12.87
CA PHE A 41 0.00 -0.99 -12.79
C PHE A 41 0.49 -0.52 -14.17
N TYR A 42 1.43 0.43 -14.17
CA TYR A 42 2.13 0.91 -15.36
C TYR A 42 3.54 0.32 -15.42
N VAL A 43 4.03 0.10 -16.64
CA VAL A 43 5.36 -0.46 -16.88
C VAL A 43 6.20 0.47 -17.74
N GLU A 44 7.44 0.69 -17.33
CA GLU A 44 8.50 1.31 -18.12
C GLU A 44 9.58 0.28 -18.42
N THR A 45 9.77 -0.10 -19.68
CA THR A 45 10.73 -1.14 -20.05
C THR A 45 12.01 -0.54 -20.64
N ARG A 46 13.17 -1.16 -20.35
CA ARG A 46 14.46 -0.79 -20.92
C ARG A 46 15.28 -2.05 -21.21
N LEU A 47 15.81 -2.15 -22.43
CA LEU A 47 16.73 -3.21 -22.85
C LEU A 47 18.09 -2.57 -23.12
N ILE A 48 19.10 -2.92 -22.32
CA ILE A 48 20.40 -2.23 -22.30
C ILE A 48 21.58 -3.23 -22.25
N PRO A 49 22.79 -2.84 -22.69
CA PRO A 49 23.99 -3.66 -22.57
C PRO A 49 24.53 -3.72 -21.13
N ASP A 50 25.47 -4.65 -20.88
CA ASP A 50 26.16 -4.84 -19.60
C ASP A 50 27.26 -3.79 -19.38
N GLU A 51 26.86 -2.51 -19.41
CA GLU A 51 27.74 -1.37 -19.19
C GLU A 51 27.31 -0.60 -17.95
N GLN A 52 28.17 -0.60 -16.91
CA GLN A 52 27.85 -0.04 -15.60
C GLN A 52 27.26 1.38 -15.67
N ARG A 53 27.88 2.28 -16.45
CA ARG A 53 27.41 3.66 -16.60
C ARG A 53 26.01 3.76 -17.22
N ILE A 54 25.70 2.89 -18.19
CA ILE A 54 24.39 2.85 -18.84
C ILE A 54 23.34 2.33 -17.83
N ILE A 55 23.66 1.26 -17.11
CA ILE A 55 22.77 0.71 -16.07
C ILE A 55 22.49 1.77 -15.00
N GLU A 56 23.52 2.44 -14.48
CA GLU A 56 23.35 3.53 -13.50
C GLU A 56 22.45 4.65 -14.03
N GLN A 57 22.67 5.09 -15.27
CA GLN A 57 21.86 6.15 -15.88
C GLN A 57 20.41 5.71 -16.03
N THR A 58 20.15 4.50 -16.52
CA THR A 58 18.81 3.96 -16.68
C THR A 58 18.08 3.80 -15.35
N LEU A 59 18.75 3.33 -14.29
CA LEU A 59 18.15 3.23 -12.96
C LEU A 59 17.80 4.61 -12.39
N ARG A 60 18.68 5.62 -12.60
CA ARG A 60 18.39 7.00 -12.22
C ARG A 60 17.21 7.56 -13.01
N GLU A 61 17.18 7.40 -14.32
CA GLU A 61 16.06 7.85 -15.18
C GLU A 61 14.71 7.26 -14.73
N LEU A 62 14.66 5.94 -14.52
CA LEU A 62 13.42 5.27 -14.12
C LEU A 62 12.90 5.75 -12.76
N VAL A 63 13.79 5.97 -11.80
CA VAL A 63 13.39 6.41 -10.45
C VAL A 63 13.13 7.92 -10.41
N ASP A 64 14.05 8.71 -10.96
CA ASP A 64 14.09 10.16 -10.76
C ASP A 64 13.20 10.92 -11.73
N GLU A 65 13.09 10.45 -12.97
CA GLU A 65 12.36 11.13 -14.04
C GLU A 65 11.02 10.43 -14.33
N GLN A 66 11.03 9.10 -14.39
CA GLN A 66 9.82 8.33 -14.67
C GLN A 66 8.97 8.08 -13.42
N GLY A 67 9.50 8.26 -12.22
CA GLY A 67 8.76 8.08 -10.97
C GLY A 67 8.36 6.61 -10.71
N CYS A 68 9.19 5.64 -11.12
CA CYS A 68 8.95 4.23 -10.81
C CYS A 68 9.08 3.98 -9.30
N HIS A 69 8.09 3.33 -8.71
CA HIS A 69 8.05 2.95 -7.29
C HIS A 69 8.80 1.64 -7.01
N LEU A 70 8.88 0.79 -8.03
CA LEU A 70 9.61 -0.47 -8.04
C LEU A 70 10.41 -0.55 -9.33
N VAL A 71 11.66 -0.99 -9.27
CA VAL A 71 12.47 -1.32 -10.44
C VAL A 71 13.00 -2.75 -10.30
N LEU A 72 12.72 -3.59 -11.29
CA LEU A 72 13.22 -4.96 -11.36
C LEU A 72 14.20 -5.07 -12.52
N THR A 73 15.44 -5.45 -12.22
CA THR A 73 16.45 -5.74 -13.25
C THR A 73 16.59 -7.23 -13.45
N THR A 74 16.96 -7.67 -14.64
CA THR A 74 17.29 -9.07 -14.94
C THR A 74 18.57 -9.15 -15.77
N GLY A 75 19.49 -10.05 -15.39
CA GLY A 75 20.79 -10.21 -16.05
C GLY A 75 21.95 -9.47 -15.39
N GLY A 76 23.18 -9.86 -15.73
CA GLY A 76 24.43 -9.22 -15.30
C GLY A 76 24.76 -9.31 -13.80
N THR A 77 24.30 -10.36 -13.10
CA THR A 77 24.49 -10.53 -11.64
C THR A 77 25.48 -11.63 -11.23
N GLY A 78 26.12 -12.31 -12.19
CA GLY A 78 27.07 -13.39 -11.92
C GLY A 78 28.47 -12.91 -11.50
N PRO A 79 29.45 -13.84 -11.46
CA PRO A 79 30.83 -13.54 -11.09
C PRO A 79 31.70 -13.07 -12.28
N ALA A 80 31.17 -13.02 -13.51
CA ALA A 80 31.98 -12.65 -14.66
C ALA A 80 32.34 -11.15 -14.62
N LYS A 81 33.46 -10.76 -15.24
CA LYS A 81 33.89 -9.35 -15.29
C LYS A 81 32.89 -8.40 -15.97
N ARG A 82 32.00 -8.94 -16.80
CA ARG A 82 30.93 -8.18 -17.48
C ARG A 82 29.69 -8.02 -16.60
N ASP A 83 29.52 -8.85 -15.56
CA ASP A 83 28.36 -8.85 -14.69
C ASP A 83 28.47 -7.69 -13.67
N VAL A 84 28.01 -6.51 -14.07
CA VAL A 84 28.14 -5.25 -13.33
C VAL A 84 26.80 -4.67 -12.84
N THR A 85 25.68 -5.40 -12.99
CA THR A 85 24.36 -4.93 -12.56
C THR A 85 24.30 -4.63 -11.05
N PRO A 86 24.83 -5.49 -10.15
CA PRO A 86 24.84 -5.17 -8.72
C PRO A 86 25.70 -3.95 -8.38
N ASP A 87 26.85 -3.79 -9.04
CA ASP A 87 27.74 -2.64 -8.85
C ASP A 87 27.06 -1.32 -9.23
N ALA A 88 26.39 -1.30 -10.39
CA ALA A 88 25.59 -0.16 -10.83
C ALA A 88 24.41 0.12 -9.87
N THR A 89 23.75 -0.93 -9.39
CA THR A 89 22.61 -0.82 -8.47
C THR A 89 23.04 -0.20 -7.13
N LEU A 90 24.17 -0.65 -6.57
CA LEU A 90 24.75 -0.07 -5.35
C LEU A 90 25.22 1.38 -5.57
N ALA A 91 25.79 1.69 -6.74
CA ALA A 91 26.29 3.03 -7.06
C ALA A 91 25.18 4.11 -7.16
N VAL A 92 23.93 3.70 -7.37
CA VAL A 92 22.76 4.62 -7.39
C VAL A 92 21.93 4.59 -6.11
N ALA A 93 22.27 3.73 -5.14
CA ALA A 93 21.50 3.51 -3.93
C ALA A 93 21.68 4.64 -2.90
N ASP A 94 20.60 4.99 -2.21
CA ASP A 94 20.65 5.80 -0.99
C ASP A 94 20.75 4.90 0.26
N ARG A 95 20.20 3.68 0.18
CA ARG A 95 20.24 2.68 1.25
C ARG A 95 20.25 1.26 0.71
N GLU A 96 21.07 0.40 1.30
CA GLU A 96 21.08 -1.03 1.00
C GLU A 96 20.01 -1.80 1.78
N MET A 97 19.47 -2.85 1.18
CA MET A 97 18.51 -3.78 1.80
C MET A 97 19.08 -5.21 1.76
N PRO A 98 20.06 -5.54 2.64
CA PRO A 98 20.86 -6.77 2.55
C PRO A 98 20.02 -8.05 2.55
N GLY A 99 18.90 -8.06 3.29
CA GLY A 99 17.98 -9.19 3.37
C GLY A 99 17.41 -9.64 2.02
N PHE A 100 17.26 -8.75 1.03
CA PHE A 100 16.82 -9.15 -0.31
C PHE A 100 17.88 -10.02 -1.01
N GLY A 101 19.13 -9.56 -1.05
CA GLY A 101 20.21 -10.33 -1.69
C GLY A 101 20.42 -11.69 -1.03
N GLU A 102 20.39 -11.72 0.31
CA GLU A 102 20.49 -12.94 1.11
C GLU A 102 19.34 -13.90 0.81
N GLN A 103 18.10 -13.43 0.88
CA GLN A 103 16.92 -14.28 0.70
C GLN A 103 16.79 -14.78 -0.75
N MET A 104 17.09 -13.94 -1.75
CA MET A 104 17.08 -14.39 -3.14
C MET A 104 18.08 -15.53 -3.36
N ARG A 105 19.30 -15.46 -2.79
CA ARG A 105 20.27 -16.56 -2.87
C ARG A 105 19.80 -17.82 -2.14
N GLN A 106 19.18 -17.68 -0.97
CA GLN A 106 18.63 -18.81 -0.21
C GLN A 106 17.50 -19.51 -0.98
N VAL A 107 16.58 -18.75 -1.59
CA VAL A 107 15.52 -19.30 -2.45
C VAL A 107 16.13 -20.03 -3.65
N SER A 108 17.05 -19.38 -4.38
CA SER A 108 17.67 -19.98 -5.57
C SER A 108 18.47 -21.25 -5.27
N LEU A 109 19.03 -21.40 -4.06
CA LEU A 109 19.76 -22.61 -3.62
C LEU A 109 18.91 -23.89 -3.62
N HIS A 110 17.58 -23.77 -3.53
CA HIS A 110 16.68 -24.92 -3.66
C HIS A 110 16.61 -25.47 -5.09
N PHE A 111 16.96 -24.65 -6.09
CA PHE A 111 16.87 -25.02 -7.51
C PHE A 111 18.25 -25.28 -8.11
N VAL A 112 19.26 -24.49 -7.74
CA VAL A 112 20.63 -24.60 -8.28
C VAL A 112 21.70 -24.38 -7.21
N PRO A 113 22.69 -25.29 -7.03
CA PRO A 113 23.75 -25.14 -6.03
C PRO A 113 24.67 -23.93 -6.26
N THR A 114 24.79 -23.48 -7.51
CA THR A 114 25.62 -22.33 -7.90
C THR A 114 24.98 -20.98 -7.61
N ALA A 115 23.78 -20.95 -7.01
CA ALA A 115 23.11 -19.72 -6.59
C ALA A 115 23.99 -18.80 -5.73
N ILE A 116 24.92 -19.36 -4.96
CA ILE A 116 25.88 -18.61 -4.14
C ILE A 116 26.82 -17.71 -4.95
N LEU A 117 26.98 -17.95 -6.26
CA LEU A 117 27.82 -17.13 -7.14
C LEU A 117 27.11 -15.83 -7.58
N SER A 118 25.79 -15.73 -7.34
CA SER A 118 25.03 -14.53 -7.65
C SER A 118 25.37 -13.39 -6.69
N ARG A 119 25.61 -12.22 -7.26
CA ARG A 119 25.91 -10.97 -6.56
C ARG A 119 24.69 -10.06 -6.41
N GLN A 120 23.49 -10.56 -6.71
CA GLN A 120 22.24 -9.80 -6.63
C GLN A 120 22.04 -9.09 -5.28
N VAL A 121 21.49 -7.87 -5.36
CA VAL A 121 21.17 -7.02 -4.21
C VAL A 121 19.75 -6.45 -4.32
N GLY A 122 19.26 -5.93 -3.19
CA GLY A 122 18.12 -5.01 -3.15
C GLY A 122 18.56 -3.70 -2.51
N VAL A 123 18.09 -2.58 -3.05
CA VAL A 123 18.43 -1.23 -2.57
C VAL A 123 17.22 -0.31 -2.64
N ILE A 124 17.29 0.80 -1.91
CA ILE A 124 16.36 1.91 -2.02
C ILE A 124 17.08 3.10 -2.64
N ARG A 125 16.43 3.73 -3.62
CA ARG A 125 16.78 5.05 -4.17
C ARG A 125 15.57 5.95 -4.03
N LYS A 126 15.70 7.08 -3.36
CA LYS A 126 14.59 7.95 -2.94
C LYS A 126 13.51 7.11 -2.23
N GLU A 127 12.34 7.01 -2.85
CA GLU A 127 11.18 6.25 -2.35
C GLU A 127 10.87 5.05 -3.26
N SER A 128 11.88 4.58 -4.01
CA SER A 128 11.78 3.45 -4.95
C SER A 128 12.61 2.25 -4.48
N LEU A 129 12.03 1.06 -4.57
CA LEU A 129 12.73 -0.20 -4.34
C LEU A 129 13.34 -0.72 -5.65
N ILE A 130 14.62 -1.07 -5.64
CA ILE A 130 15.30 -1.68 -6.80
C ILE A 130 15.78 -3.09 -6.42
N LEU A 131 15.40 -4.10 -7.20
CA LEU A 131 15.81 -5.49 -6.99
C LEU A 131 16.49 -6.07 -8.23
N ASN A 132 17.64 -6.74 -8.04
CA ASN A 132 18.28 -7.48 -9.12
C ASN A 132 17.84 -8.94 -9.12
N LEU A 133 17.29 -9.40 -10.25
CA LEU A 133 16.79 -10.76 -10.42
C LEU A 133 17.70 -11.57 -11.36
N PRO A 134 17.61 -12.91 -11.34
CA PRO A 134 18.31 -13.78 -12.28
C PRO A 134 17.97 -13.48 -13.74
N GLY A 135 18.86 -13.87 -14.66
CA GLY A 135 18.66 -13.69 -16.12
C GLY A 135 17.79 -14.74 -16.81
N GLN A 136 17.55 -15.90 -16.17
CA GLN A 136 16.75 -16.97 -16.76
C GLN A 136 15.27 -16.82 -16.36
N PRO A 137 14.31 -16.87 -17.30
CA PRO A 137 12.88 -16.72 -17.00
C PRO A 137 12.37 -17.60 -15.86
N LYS A 138 12.72 -18.90 -15.88
CA LYS A 138 12.38 -19.84 -14.82
C LYS A 138 12.88 -19.40 -13.44
N ALA A 139 14.12 -18.92 -13.37
CA ALA A 139 14.75 -18.49 -12.13
C ALA A 139 14.18 -17.15 -11.62
N ILE A 140 13.67 -16.28 -12.51
CA ILE A 140 12.94 -15.06 -12.12
C ILE A 140 11.70 -15.45 -11.33
N LYS A 141 10.85 -16.31 -11.90
CA LYS A 141 9.62 -16.78 -11.26
C LYS A 141 9.91 -17.47 -9.92
N GLU A 142 10.86 -18.40 -9.90
CA GLU A 142 11.28 -19.10 -8.69
C GLU A 142 11.75 -18.15 -7.57
N THR A 143 12.48 -17.08 -7.93
CA THR A 143 12.96 -16.09 -6.95
C THR A 143 11.83 -15.23 -6.40
N LEU A 144 10.89 -14.83 -7.26
CA LEU A 144 9.76 -13.97 -6.89
C LEU A 144 8.72 -14.72 -6.06
N GLU A 145 8.31 -15.93 -6.46
CA GLU A 145 7.29 -16.75 -5.79
C GLU A 145 7.83 -17.57 -4.62
N GLY A 146 9.06 -18.06 -4.72
CA GLY A 146 9.69 -18.94 -3.75
C GLY A 146 9.54 -20.41 -4.10
N VAL A 147 9.62 -21.25 -3.06
CA VAL A 147 9.65 -22.71 -3.17
C VAL A 147 8.34 -23.27 -2.62
N LYS A 148 7.62 -24.03 -3.44
CA LYS A 148 6.42 -24.79 -3.06
C LYS A 148 6.71 -26.29 -3.10
N ASP A 149 6.07 -27.06 -2.23
CA ASP A 149 6.11 -28.53 -2.30
C ASP A 149 5.14 -29.07 -3.39
N LYS A 150 5.02 -30.39 -3.50
CA LYS A 150 4.16 -31.05 -4.50
C LYS A 150 2.66 -30.81 -4.26
N ASP A 151 2.28 -30.50 -3.02
CA ASP A 151 0.91 -30.25 -2.60
C ASP A 151 0.58 -28.75 -2.66
N GLY A 152 1.54 -27.92 -3.08
CA GLY A 152 1.39 -26.47 -3.22
C GLY A 152 1.70 -25.68 -1.94
N ASN A 153 2.14 -26.32 -0.87
CA ASN A 153 2.48 -25.63 0.37
C ASN A 153 3.78 -24.85 0.21
N VAL A 154 3.82 -23.62 0.72
CA VAL A 154 5.01 -22.77 0.65
C VAL A 154 6.06 -23.26 1.65
N LEU A 155 7.19 -23.75 1.14
CA LEU A 155 8.37 -24.14 1.93
C LEU A 155 9.26 -22.95 2.24
N VAL A 156 9.49 -22.10 1.23
CA VAL A 156 10.27 -20.86 1.36
C VAL A 156 9.52 -19.77 0.61
N ARG A 157 9.20 -18.68 1.32
CA ARG A 157 8.55 -17.52 0.70
C ARG A 157 9.51 -16.84 -0.28
N GLY A 158 9.01 -16.55 -1.48
CA GLY A 158 9.73 -15.74 -2.45
C GLY A 158 9.84 -14.29 -2.01
N VAL A 159 10.79 -13.56 -2.60
CA VAL A 159 11.12 -12.22 -2.12
C VAL A 159 10.01 -11.21 -2.37
N PHE A 160 9.12 -11.48 -3.34
CA PHE A 160 8.02 -10.57 -3.63
C PHE A 160 6.98 -10.54 -2.49
N SER A 161 6.95 -11.53 -1.59
CA SER A 161 6.07 -11.54 -0.42
C SER A 161 6.27 -10.34 0.51
N ALA A 162 7.48 -9.75 0.51
CA ALA A 162 7.82 -8.57 1.30
C ALA A 162 7.69 -7.25 0.53
N VAL A 163 7.61 -7.28 -0.81
CA VAL A 163 7.60 -6.08 -1.67
C VAL A 163 6.38 -5.20 -1.41
N PRO A 164 5.13 -5.71 -1.35
CA PRO A 164 3.94 -4.89 -1.05
C PRO A 164 4.03 -4.09 0.26
N TYR A 165 4.64 -4.66 1.30
CA TYR A 165 4.82 -3.97 2.57
C TYR A 165 5.98 -2.99 2.53
N CYS A 166 7.07 -3.35 1.86
CA CYS A 166 8.19 -2.44 1.63
C CYS A 166 7.74 -1.17 0.90
N LEU A 167 6.95 -1.29 -0.18
CA LEU A 167 6.42 -0.14 -0.91
C LEU A 167 5.52 0.73 -0.02
N GLN A 168 4.60 0.12 0.73
CA GLN A 168 3.76 0.85 1.67
C GLN A 168 4.59 1.67 2.67
N LEU A 169 5.69 1.13 3.18
CA LEU A 169 6.54 1.82 4.14
C LEU A 169 7.34 2.98 3.54
N ILE A 170 7.79 2.86 2.29
CA ILE A 170 8.72 3.84 1.70
C ILE A 170 8.03 4.93 0.88
N ASN A 171 6.85 4.67 0.28
CA ASN A 171 6.14 5.63 -0.57
C ASN A 171 4.62 5.63 -0.39
N GLY A 172 4.09 4.86 0.57
CA GLY A 172 2.66 4.80 0.84
C GLY A 172 1.82 4.04 -0.20
N VAL A 173 2.44 3.50 -1.27
CA VAL A 173 1.73 2.70 -2.28
C VAL A 173 1.25 1.40 -1.64
N TYR A 174 -0.06 1.20 -1.67
CA TYR A 174 -0.70 -0.04 -1.26
C TYR A 174 -1.00 -0.88 -2.51
N ILE A 175 -0.37 -2.06 -2.58
CA ILE A 175 -0.64 -3.09 -3.59
C ILE A 175 -0.97 -4.40 -2.88
N ASP A 176 -1.80 -5.24 -3.50
CA ASP A 176 -2.05 -6.61 -3.03
C ASP A 176 -1.84 -7.64 -4.15
N THR A 177 -1.73 -8.91 -3.75
CA THR A 177 -1.38 -10.01 -4.65
C THR A 177 -2.41 -11.12 -4.62
N HIS A 178 -2.53 -11.81 -5.75
CA HIS A 178 -3.28 -13.05 -5.89
C HIS A 178 -2.67 -14.13 -4.97
N LEU A 179 -3.42 -14.55 -3.95
CA LEU A 179 -2.95 -15.45 -2.88
C LEU A 179 -2.48 -16.81 -3.42
N GLU A 180 -3.09 -17.28 -4.50
CA GLU A 180 -2.73 -18.49 -5.24
C GLU A 180 -1.33 -18.41 -5.86
N ILE A 181 -0.90 -17.20 -6.23
CA ILE A 181 0.44 -16.93 -6.76
C ILE A 181 1.40 -16.71 -5.60
N ILE A 182 1.16 -15.67 -4.80
CA ILE A 182 2.01 -15.30 -3.68
C ILE A 182 1.24 -14.53 -2.60
N GLU A 183 1.52 -14.84 -1.33
CA GLU A 183 0.99 -14.08 -0.19
C GLU A 183 1.84 -12.82 0.09
N SER A 184 1.21 -11.65 0.07
CA SER A 184 1.76 -10.35 0.48
C SER A 184 1.80 -10.20 2.02
N PHE A 185 2.93 -10.52 2.68
CA PHE A 185 2.99 -10.45 4.15
C PHE A 185 2.92 -9.00 4.67
N ARG A 186 2.10 -8.74 5.71
CA ARG A 186 2.05 -7.47 6.46
C ARG A 186 1.96 -7.76 7.97
N PRO A 187 2.66 -7.03 8.88
CA PRO A 187 2.74 -7.36 10.30
C PRO A 187 1.40 -7.41 11.07
N ASN A 188 0.37 -6.70 10.59
CA ASN A 188 -0.97 -6.71 11.19
C ASN A 188 -1.94 -7.69 10.50
N ARG A 189 -1.46 -8.59 9.60
CA ARG A 189 -2.24 -9.75 9.15
C ARG A 189 -2.18 -10.82 10.25
N GLN A 190 -3.16 -10.83 11.15
CA GLN A 190 -3.51 -12.07 11.86
C GLN A 190 -4.60 -12.79 11.06
N ASP A 191 -4.40 -14.09 10.83
CA ASP A 191 -5.38 -15.06 10.33
C ASP A 191 -5.92 -14.89 8.90
N GLY A 192 -5.07 -14.56 7.92
CA GLY A 192 -5.40 -14.72 6.49
C GLY A 192 -6.59 -13.89 5.99
N LYS A 193 -7.10 -12.98 6.81
CA LYS A 193 -8.16 -12.03 6.48
C LYS A 193 -7.51 -10.67 6.25
N ILE A 194 -7.68 -10.18 5.04
CA ILE A 194 -7.40 -8.78 4.70
C ILE A 194 -8.37 -7.94 5.51
N TRP A 195 -7.85 -7.07 6.37
CA TRP A 195 -8.54 -5.81 6.67
C TRP A 195 -7.51 -4.69 6.59
N ARG A 196 -7.22 -4.24 5.36
CA ARG A 196 -7.39 -2.81 5.15
C ARG A 196 -8.87 -2.63 5.44
N ASN A 197 -9.23 -2.08 6.60
CA ASN A 197 -10.63 -1.73 6.79
C ASN A 197 -10.92 -0.68 5.74
N LYS A 198 -11.41 -1.16 4.59
CA LYS A 198 -11.91 -0.39 3.45
C LYS A 198 -13.07 0.49 3.88
N MET A 199 -13.54 0.34 5.12
CA MET A 199 -14.56 1.18 5.72
C MET A 199 -14.14 1.67 7.09
N LYS A 200 -14.55 2.90 7.38
CA LYS A 200 -14.29 3.59 8.64
C LYS A 200 -15.62 4.02 9.21
N LYS A 201 -15.78 3.87 10.52
CA LYS A 201 -16.89 4.46 11.26
C LYS A 201 -16.44 5.78 11.85
N ILE A 202 -17.15 6.83 11.51
CA ILE A 202 -16.99 8.16 12.07
C ILE A 202 -18.08 8.34 13.13
N GLU A 203 -17.68 8.55 14.38
CA GLU A 203 -18.57 8.94 15.47
C GLU A 203 -18.26 10.39 15.87
N ALA A 204 -19.17 11.32 15.57
CA ALA A 204 -19.00 12.74 15.82
C ALA A 204 -20.00 13.25 16.86
N MET A 205 -19.52 13.86 17.94
CA MET A 205 -20.37 14.60 18.90
C MET A 205 -20.31 16.09 18.59
N ILE A 206 -21.40 16.65 18.06
CA ILE A 206 -21.49 18.03 17.60
C ILE A 206 -22.57 18.82 18.34
N ARG A 207 -22.64 20.13 18.08
CA ARG A 207 -23.73 20.99 18.59
C ARG A 207 -25.04 20.66 17.88
N PRO A 208 -26.19 20.58 18.59
CA PRO A 208 -27.44 20.14 17.97
C PRO A 208 -27.87 20.94 16.74
N PHE A 209 -27.69 22.26 16.75
CA PHE A 209 -28.07 23.14 15.63
C PHE A 209 -27.19 23.01 14.38
N LYS A 210 -26.10 22.23 14.44
CA LYS A 210 -25.22 21.97 13.28
C LYS A 210 -25.59 20.73 12.48
N LEU A 211 -26.54 19.93 12.97
CA LEU A 211 -26.90 18.66 12.36
C LEU A 211 -27.39 18.81 10.91
N ASP A 212 -28.28 19.76 10.64
CA ASP A 212 -28.82 19.95 9.29
C ASP A 212 -27.75 20.40 8.29
N ASP A 213 -26.91 21.38 8.67
CA ASP A 213 -25.77 21.82 7.84
C ASP A 213 -24.83 20.64 7.51
N VAL A 214 -24.52 19.80 8.50
CA VAL A 214 -23.60 18.66 8.33
C VAL A 214 -24.23 17.61 7.40
N ARG A 215 -25.52 17.32 7.56
CA ARG A 215 -26.25 16.38 6.69
C ARG A 215 -26.22 16.84 5.24
N GLU A 216 -26.48 18.12 4.99
CA GLU A 216 -26.50 18.68 3.63
C GLU A 216 -25.12 18.62 2.97
N ASN A 217 -24.08 19.10 3.66
CA ASN A 217 -22.72 19.11 3.12
C ASN A 217 -22.17 17.68 2.90
N LEU A 218 -22.51 16.72 3.76
CA LEU A 218 -22.12 15.32 3.56
C LEU A 218 -22.86 14.68 2.37
N SER A 219 -24.12 15.04 2.15
CA SER A 219 -24.87 14.58 0.99
C SER A 219 -24.27 15.07 -0.32
N ASP A 220 -23.75 16.30 -0.36
CA ASP A 220 -23.11 16.88 -1.57
C ASP A 220 -21.84 16.14 -1.99
N ILE A 221 -21.17 15.47 -1.05
CA ILE A 221 -19.99 14.63 -1.32
C ILE A 221 -20.33 13.14 -1.46
N GLY A 222 -21.61 12.79 -1.57
CA GLY A 222 -22.07 11.42 -1.84
C GLY A 222 -22.29 10.54 -0.61
N ILE A 223 -22.26 11.10 0.60
CA ILE A 223 -22.50 10.35 1.84
C ILE A 223 -23.99 10.46 2.22
N SER A 224 -24.73 9.37 2.01
CA SER A 224 -26.18 9.35 2.17
C SER A 224 -26.67 8.63 3.44
N GLY A 225 -25.80 7.89 4.13
CA GLY A 225 -26.14 7.10 5.33
C GLY A 225 -25.56 7.70 6.61
N MET A 226 -26.43 8.04 7.58
CA MET A 226 -26.01 8.40 8.93
C MET A 226 -27.05 7.97 9.97
N THR A 227 -26.58 7.64 11.17
CA THR A 227 -27.42 7.42 12.35
C THR A 227 -27.18 8.53 13.36
N VAL A 228 -28.24 9.07 13.94
CA VAL A 228 -28.17 10.20 14.87
C VAL A 228 -28.77 9.79 16.21
N THR A 229 -28.06 10.09 17.30
CA THR A 229 -28.52 9.87 18.68
C THR A 229 -28.33 11.15 19.49
N GLU A 230 -29.35 11.57 20.22
CA GLU A 230 -29.25 12.67 21.18
C GLU A 230 -28.49 12.21 22.42
N VAL A 231 -27.45 12.95 22.81
CA VAL A 231 -26.61 12.63 23.96
C VAL A 231 -26.39 13.86 24.84
N ARG A 232 -25.93 13.62 26.06
CA ARG A 232 -25.61 14.66 27.04
C ARG A 232 -24.15 14.50 27.45
N GLY A 233 -23.38 15.59 27.38
CA GLY A 233 -21.94 15.57 27.60
C GLY A 233 -21.52 16.50 28.74
N PHE A 234 -20.58 16.02 29.55
CA PHE A 234 -19.91 16.81 30.58
C PHE A 234 -18.43 16.94 30.21
N GLY A 235 -17.87 18.15 30.33
CA GLY A 235 -16.50 18.43 29.86
C GLY A 235 -15.94 19.72 30.45
N ARG A 236 -15.00 20.37 29.75
CA ARG A 236 -14.40 21.65 30.21
C ARG A 236 -15.41 22.81 30.30
N GLN A 237 -16.56 22.68 29.65
CA GLN A 237 -17.73 23.52 29.91
C GLN A 237 -18.29 23.08 31.26
N LYS A 238 -17.71 23.62 32.34
CA LYS A 238 -18.23 23.42 33.70
C LYS A 238 -19.72 23.81 33.68
N GLY A 239 -20.58 22.95 34.22
CA GLY A 239 -22.02 23.19 34.28
C GLY A 239 -22.33 24.60 34.79
N HIS A 240 -23.28 25.28 34.15
CA HIS A 240 -23.75 26.59 34.59
C HIS A 240 -25.03 26.41 35.41
N THR A 241 -25.19 27.22 36.46
CA THR A 241 -26.42 27.24 37.27
C THR A 241 -27.50 28.00 36.51
N GLU A 242 -28.59 27.34 36.15
CA GLU A 242 -29.78 27.99 35.57
C GLU A 242 -30.87 28.15 36.65
N LEU A 243 -31.51 29.32 36.68
CA LEU A 243 -32.63 29.61 37.57
C LEU A 243 -33.95 29.21 36.89
N TYR A 244 -34.60 28.15 37.36
CA TYR A 244 -35.91 27.73 36.89
C TYR A 244 -36.94 27.84 38.01
N ARG A 245 -37.96 28.70 37.82
CA ARG A 245 -39.01 29.00 38.82
C ARG A 245 -38.48 29.36 40.22
N GLY A 246 -37.35 30.06 40.29
CA GLY A 246 -36.76 30.52 41.55
C GLY A 246 -35.94 29.48 42.30
N ALA A 247 -35.71 28.30 41.73
CA ALA A 247 -34.74 27.33 42.22
C ALA A 247 -33.50 27.29 41.30
N GLU A 248 -32.31 27.28 41.90
CA GLU A 248 -31.05 27.06 41.20
C GLU A 248 -30.93 25.57 40.81
N TYR A 249 -30.86 25.29 39.51
CA TYR A 249 -30.56 23.97 38.99
C TYR A 249 -29.15 23.97 38.41
N MET A 250 -28.28 23.08 38.90
CA MET A 250 -27.01 22.79 38.23
C MET A 250 -27.30 21.94 36.99
N VAL A 251 -27.02 22.48 35.81
CA VAL A 251 -27.07 21.70 34.58
C VAL A 251 -25.72 20.98 34.42
N ASP A 252 -25.65 19.75 34.93
CA ASP A 252 -24.43 18.95 34.90
C ASP A 252 -24.06 18.44 33.50
N PHE A 253 -24.98 18.43 32.53
CA PHE A 253 -24.70 17.95 31.18
C PHE A 253 -25.32 18.82 30.11
N LEU A 254 -24.52 19.20 29.11
CA LEU A 254 -24.98 19.97 27.95
C LEU A 254 -25.47 19.02 26.83
N PRO A 255 -26.59 19.35 26.17
CA PRO A 255 -27.10 18.55 25.06
C PRO A 255 -26.14 18.60 23.86
N LYS A 256 -25.96 17.44 23.22
CA LYS A 256 -25.13 17.23 22.04
C LYS A 256 -25.83 16.23 21.11
N VAL A 257 -25.42 16.23 19.86
CA VAL A 257 -25.84 15.22 18.89
C VAL A 257 -24.65 14.32 18.61
N LYS A 258 -24.85 12.99 18.73
CA LYS A 258 -23.90 11.97 18.31
C LYS A 258 -24.32 11.45 16.94
N MET A 259 -23.46 11.62 15.96
CA MET A 259 -23.65 11.14 14.59
C MET A 259 -22.71 9.97 14.34
N GLU A 260 -23.23 8.89 13.76
CA GLU A 260 -22.49 7.69 13.39
C GLU A 260 -22.64 7.45 11.89
N ILE A 261 -21.53 7.45 11.18
CA ILE A 261 -21.44 7.30 9.72
C ILE A 261 -20.46 6.17 9.43
N VAL A 262 -20.74 5.32 8.45
CA VAL A 262 -19.76 4.37 7.91
C VAL A 262 -19.46 4.78 6.47
N VAL A 263 -18.19 4.99 6.15
CA VAL A 263 -17.71 5.40 4.82
C VAL A 263 -16.60 4.50 4.35
N PRO A 264 -16.38 4.40 3.02
CA PRO A 264 -15.12 3.91 2.47
C PRO A 264 -13.89 4.66 3.02
N ASP A 265 -12.76 3.98 3.16
CA ASP A 265 -11.48 4.52 3.67
C ASP A 265 -10.96 5.69 2.82
N ASP A 266 -11.20 5.66 1.50
CA ASP A 266 -10.84 6.72 0.57
C ASP A 266 -11.70 7.99 0.69
N LEU A 267 -12.88 7.88 1.30
CA LEU A 267 -13.76 9.02 1.61
C LEU A 267 -13.60 9.53 3.05
N LEU A 268 -12.76 8.89 3.88
CA LEU A 268 -12.58 9.27 5.29
C LEU A 268 -12.16 10.73 5.43
N GLU A 269 -11.05 11.13 4.80
CA GLU A 269 -10.47 12.47 4.99
C GLU A 269 -11.44 13.55 4.50
N GLN A 270 -12.07 13.35 3.34
CA GLN A 270 -13.08 14.28 2.81
C GLN A 270 -14.28 14.43 3.75
N CYS A 271 -14.74 13.33 4.37
CA CYS A 271 -15.82 13.37 5.34
C CYS A 271 -15.41 14.11 6.62
N LEU A 272 -14.18 13.85 7.12
CA LEU A 272 -13.65 14.54 8.31
C LEU A 272 -13.52 16.05 8.08
N GLU A 273 -12.92 16.45 6.95
CA GLU A 273 -12.80 17.86 6.56
C GLU A 273 -14.17 18.53 6.52
N THR A 274 -15.15 17.91 5.85
CA THR A 274 -16.52 18.44 5.74
C THR A 274 -17.17 18.66 7.11
N ILE A 275 -17.07 17.68 8.02
CA ILE A 275 -17.64 17.81 9.37
C ILE A 275 -16.94 18.92 10.16
N VAL A 276 -15.61 18.99 10.07
CA VAL A 276 -14.79 20.00 10.76
C VAL A 276 -15.13 21.40 10.28
N GLU A 277 -15.10 21.65 8.97
CA GLU A 277 -15.43 22.96 8.38
C GLU A 277 -16.85 23.41 8.75
N THR A 278 -17.80 22.47 8.75
CA THR A 278 -19.19 22.79 9.07
C THR A 278 -19.38 23.12 10.56
N CYS A 279 -18.65 22.43 11.46
CA CYS A 279 -18.87 22.51 12.91
C CYS A 279 -17.94 23.49 13.63
N GLN A 280 -16.76 23.80 13.09
CA GLN A 280 -15.71 24.54 13.78
C GLN A 280 -16.06 26.03 13.86
N THR A 281 -16.05 26.55 15.09
CA THR A 281 -16.13 28.00 15.35
C THR A 281 -14.92 28.52 16.13
N GLY A 282 -14.01 27.62 16.53
CA GLY A 282 -12.86 27.94 17.38
C GLY A 282 -13.24 28.18 18.84
N LYS A 283 -14.50 27.89 19.23
CA LYS A 283 -15.01 28.10 20.58
C LYS A 283 -15.18 26.76 21.29
N ILE A 284 -15.13 26.82 22.62
CA ILE A 284 -15.38 25.63 23.44
C ILE A 284 -16.80 25.12 23.15
N GLY A 285 -16.91 23.82 22.84
CA GLY A 285 -18.19 23.15 22.60
C GLY A 285 -18.42 22.67 21.17
N ASP A 286 -17.52 22.98 20.23
CA ASP A 286 -17.63 22.59 18.81
C ASP A 286 -17.85 21.08 18.61
N GLY A 287 -17.14 20.25 19.38
CA GLY A 287 -17.36 18.81 19.36
C GLY A 287 -16.09 17.97 19.46
N LYS A 288 -16.25 16.68 19.17
CA LYS A 288 -15.17 15.71 18.95
C LYS A 288 -15.57 14.72 17.88
N ILE A 289 -14.60 14.22 17.12
CA ILE A 289 -14.78 13.14 16.16
C ILE A 289 -13.89 11.98 16.60
N PHE A 290 -14.44 10.78 16.55
CA PHE A 290 -13.76 9.52 16.78
C PHE A 290 -13.85 8.70 15.51
N VAL A 291 -12.75 8.04 15.15
CA VAL A 291 -12.68 7.17 13.97
C VAL A 291 -12.40 5.76 14.45
N TYR A 292 -13.23 4.83 14.00
CA TYR A 292 -13.11 3.41 14.30
C TYR A 292 -13.00 2.60 13.02
N ASP A 293 -12.32 1.48 13.15
CA ASP A 293 -12.17 0.45 12.13
C ASP A 293 -13.45 -0.38 12.04
N VAL A 294 -14.05 -0.51 10.84
CA VAL A 294 -15.23 -1.36 10.60
C VAL A 294 -14.83 -2.61 9.84
N GLU A 295 -14.86 -3.74 10.55
CA GLU A 295 -14.48 -5.04 9.99
C GLU A 295 -15.44 -5.47 8.87
N ARG A 296 -16.76 -5.39 9.07
CA ARG A 296 -17.72 -5.89 8.09
C ARG A 296 -19.04 -5.15 8.19
N VAL A 297 -19.66 -4.91 7.04
CA VAL A 297 -21.02 -4.38 6.93
C VAL A 297 -21.86 -5.33 6.08
N ILE A 298 -23.11 -5.56 6.48
CA ILE A 298 -24.06 -6.39 5.73
C ILE A 298 -25.38 -5.63 5.62
N ARG A 299 -25.87 -5.40 4.39
CA ARG A 299 -27.18 -4.80 4.15
C ARG A 299 -28.25 -5.87 4.35
N ILE A 300 -29.03 -5.78 5.42
CA ILE A 300 -30.05 -6.78 5.81
C ILE A 300 -31.02 -7.12 4.66
N ARG A 301 -31.42 -6.13 3.86
CA ARG A 301 -32.41 -6.30 2.79
C ARG A 301 -31.90 -7.12 1.59
N THR A 302 -30.64 -6.95 1.21
CA THR A 302 -30.09 -7.50 -0.05
C THR A 302 -29.04 -8.59 0.20
N GLY A 303 -28.43 -8.61 1.38
CA GLY A 303 -27.27 -9.44 1.67
C GLY A 303 -25.96 -8.90 1.10
N GLU A 304 -25.98 -7.73 0.46
CA GLU A 304 -24.77 -7.03 0.01
C GLU A 304 -23.84 -6.78 1.20
N GLU A 305 -22.53 -6.81 0.94
CA GLU A 305 -21.50 -6.66 1.97
C GLU A 305 -20.57 -5.48 1.69
N ASN A 306 -20.02 -4.92 2.76
CA ASN A 306 -18.97 -3.90 2.75
C ASN A 306 -19.37 -2.64 1.95
N GLU A 307 -18.57 -2.26 0.94
CA GLU A 307 -18.80 -1.05 0.13
C GLU A 307 -20.18 -1.06 -0.57
N GLU A 308 -20.68 -2.23 -0.99
CA GLU A 308 -22.01 -2.35 -1.60
C GLU A 308 -23.15 -2.20 -0.58
N ALA A 309 -22.84 -2.41 0.71
CA ALA A 309 -23.81 -2.42 1.79
C ALA A 309 -24.08 -1.04 2.41
N ILE A 310 -23.20 -0.07 2.19
CA ILE A 310 -23.28 1.29 2.73
C ILE A 310 -23.98 2.28 1.80
#